data_AF-A0A938UIG6-F1
#
_entry.id   AF-A0A938UIG6-F1
#
_cell.length_a   1.000
_cell.length_b   1.000
_cell.length_c   1.000
_cell.angle_alpha   90.00
_cell.angle_beta   90.00
_cell.angle_gamma   90.00
#
_symmetry.space_group_name_H-M   'P 1'
#
loop_
_entity.id
_entity.type
_entity.pdbx_description
1 polymer ?
#
loop_
_entity_poly.entity_id
_entity_poly.type
_entity_poly.pdbx_seq_one_letter_code
_entity_poly.pdbx_strand_id
1 'polypeptide(L)'
;MGRMRQIALVAPVLGWLVGCASASQSERERDAAGAHDSLTAVVSQLKMHMQDDTYRFDRAVGPGGNDVYSVALWKLDRLAAQRARAESEWQNADYVIEFARGKALERLRRYQDAARAYSRVKESGSLLGDAAAERLESIEKFAAASAAPERPFASAEEELLFVEGRLAVWRSLSLDVRGTPQEPLAREEAESWEVLRVDGLERAGRLVDAIGACRTLIETHRESKLFGKHLLRLGDLYADAARRERVRARARIANLDVERYDSLLDQAFSAYELAGEDHKPALRREARTRIEALLAVHEEVKGHAH
;
A
#
# COMPACT_ATOMS: atom_id res chain seq x y z
N MET A 1 35.29 -101.79 -25.06
CA MET A 1 34.25 -100.82 -25.47
C MET A 1 34.13 -99.81 -24.33
N GLY A 2 34.43 -98.52 -24.41
CA GLY A 2 34.78 -97.63 -25.52
C GLY A 2 34.13 -96.27 -25.30
N ARG A 3 34.90 -95.29 -24.79
CA ARG A 3 34.67 -93.81 -24.82
C ARG A 3 33.33 -93.32 -24.19
N MET A 4 33.09 -92.08 -23.79
CA MET A 4 33.65 -90.79 -24.18
C MET A 4 33.25 -89.72 -23.14
N ARG A 5 34.15 -88.76 -22.92
CA ARG A 5 33.93 -87.49 -22.18
C ARG A 5 32.94 -86.59 -22.93
N GLN A 6 32.25 -85.69 -22.22
CA GLN A 6 32.01 -84.33 -22.73
C GLN A 6 31.95 -83.29 -21.61
N ILE A 7 32.55 -82.15 -21.93
CA ILE A 7 32.84 -80.93 -21.16
C ILE A 7 31.95 -79.83 -21.72
N ALA A 8 31.41 -78.94 -20.87
CA ALA A 8 30.99 -77.57 -21.20
C ALA A 8 30.48 -76.86 -19.91
N LEU A 9 30.54 -75.53 -19.71
CA LEU A 9 31.41 -74.44 -20.12
C LEU A 9 30.98 -73.24 -19.23
N VAL A 10 31.95 -72.56 -18.60
CA VAL A 10 32.05 -71.12 -18.23
C VAL A 10 30.80 -70.23 -18.16
N ALA A 11 30.58 -69.54 -17.02
CA ALA A 11 30.54 -68.06 -16.92
C ALA A 11 30.32 -67.54 -15.48
N PRO A 12 31.15 -66.60 -14.98
CA PRO A 12 30.87 -65.84 -13.76
C PRO A 12 30.22 -64.48 -14.10
N VAL A 13 29.10 -64.13 -13.46
CA VAL A 13 28.54 -62.78 -13.52
C VAL A 13 28.88 -62.06 -12.21
N LEU A 14 29.92 -61.23 -12.28
CA LEU A 14 30.27 -60.24 -11.27
C LEU A 14 29.34 -59.03 -11.46
N GLY A 15 28.31 -58.91 -10.62
CA GLY A 15 27.42 -57.75 -10.61
C GLY A 15 28.04 -56.59 -9.84
N TRP A 16 28.49 -55.57 -10.57
CA TRP A 16 28.81 -54.24 -10.05
C TRP A 16 27.51 -53.56 -9.56
N LEU A 17 27.40 -53.29 -8.27
CA LEU A 17 26.39 -52.40 -7.68
C LEU A 17 27.09 -51.39 -6.75
N VAL A 18 27.85 -50.47 -7.33
CA VAL A 18 28.28 -49.25 -6.67
C VAL A 18 28.14 -48.12 -7.67
N GLY A 19 27.20 -47.20 -7.45
CA GLY A 19 27.14 -45.96 -8.22
C GLY A 19 25.74 -45.42 -8.53
N CYS A 20 24.92 -45.10 -7.52
CA CYS A 20 23.73 -44.26 -7.71
C CYS A 20 23.53 -43.18 -6.63
N ALA A 21 24.52 -42.93 -5.75
CA ALA A 21 24.41 -41.86 -4.75
C ALA A 21 24.86 -40.48 -5.30
N SER A 22 25.90 -40.43 -6.14
CA SER A 22 26.49 -39.15 -6.60
C SER A 22 25.64 -38.33 -7.58
N ALA A 23 24.79 -38.97 -8.40
CA ALA A 23 23.95 -38.23 -9.35
C ALA A 23 22.86 -37.41 -8.60
N SER A 24 22.20 -38.04 -7.62
CA SER A 24 21.16 -37.40 -6.80
C SER A 24 21.69 -36.26 -5.92
N GLN A 25 22.97 -36.33 -5.53
CA GLN A 25 23.61 -35.30 -4.74
C GLN A 25 23.97 -34.08 -5.61
N SER A 26 24.45 -34.31 -6.84
CA SER A 26 24.77 -33.23 -7.78
C SER A 26 23.53 -32.47 -8.29
N GLU A 27 22.39 -33.14 -8.43
CA GLU A 27 21.11 -32.50 -8.79
C GLU A 27 20.57 -31.66 -7.62
N ARG A 28 20.59 -32.20 -6.39
CA ARG A 28 20.21 -31.43 -5.19
C ARG A 28 21.09 -30.21 -4.95
N GLU A 29 22.39 -30.33 -5.20
CA GLU A 29 23.33 -29.21 -5.08
C GLU A 29 23.10 -28.14 -6.15
N ARG A 30 22.76 -28.52 -7.39
CA ARG A 30 22.38 -27.58 -8.46
C ARG A 30 21.03 -26.90 -8.19
N ASP A 31 20.04 -27.65 -7.72
CA ASP A 31 18.73 -27.12 -7.37
C ASP A 31 18.82 -26.17 -6.15
N ALA A 32 19.65 -26.51 -5.16
CA ALA A 32 19.95 -25.64 -4.03
C ALA A 32 20.68 -24.36 -4.48
N ALA A 33 21.68 -24.47 -5.37
CA ALA A 33 22.38 -23.31 -5.92
C ALA A 33 21.42 -22.39 -6.71
N GLY A 34 20.57 -22.95 -7.58
CA GLY A 34 19.56 -22.20 -8.32
C GLY A 34 18.53 -21.51 -7.40
N ALA A 35 18.15 -22.15 -6.29
CA ALA A 35 17.26 -21.56 -5.29
C ALA A 35 17.94 -20.41 -4.52
N HIS A 36 19.24 -20.53 -4.20
CA HIS A 36 20.00 -19.46 -3.55
C HIS A 36 20.20 -18.24 -4.46
N ASP A 37 20.48 -18.46 -5.75
CA ASP A 37 20.56 -17.39 -6.74
C ASP A 37 19.19 -16.69 -6.92
N SER A 38 18.11 -17.47 -6.89
CA SER A 38 16.74 -16.96 -6.93
C SER A 38 16.41 -16.10 -5.70
N LEU A 39 16.72 -16.58 -4.49
CA LEU A 39 16.49 -15.82 -3.25
C LEU A 39 17.28 -14.51 -3.24
N THR A 40 18.56 -14.56 -3.60
CA THR A 40 19.43 -13.39 -3.65
C THR A 40 18.90 -12.33 -4.62
N ALA A 41 18.44 -12.75 -5.80
CA ALA A 41 17.83 -11.87 -6.79
C ALA A 41 16.55 -11.20 -6.24
N VAL A 42 15.67 -11.97 -5.60
CA VAL A 42 14.41 -11.44 -5.03
C VAL A 42 14.68 -10.45 -3.90
N VAL A 43 15.58 -10.78 -2.97
CA VAL A 43 15.93 -9.89 -1.85
C VAL A 43 16.62 -8.63 -2.35
N SER A 44 17.48 -8.73 -3.36
CA SER A 44 18.16 -7.56 -3.94
C SER A 44 17.18 -6.62 -4.62
N GLN A 45 16.22 -7.17 -5.39
CA GLN A 45 15.15 -6.38 -6.00
C GLN A 45 14.29 -5.69 -4.95
N LEU A 46 13.89 -6.40 -3.89
CA LEU A 46 13.14 -5.80 -2.79
C LEU A 46 13.93 -4.67 -2.12
N LYS A 47 15.21 -4.91 -1.79
CA LYS A 47 16.08 -3.94 -1.13
C LYS A 47 16.23 -2.65 -1.93
N MET A 48 16.31 -2.74 -3.26
CA MET A 48 16.39 -1.57 -4.15
C MET A 48 15.23 -0.60 -3.93
N HIS A 49 14.01 -1.13 -3.74
CA HIS A 49 12.80 -0.33 -3.57
C HIS A 49 12.48 0.00 -2.11
N MET A 50 13.17 -0.60 -1.14
CA MET A 50 12.90 -0.35 0.28
C MET A 50 13.19 1.09 0.74
N GLN A 51 13.90 1.88 -0.06
CA GLN A 51 14.19 3.29 0.21
C GLN A 51 13.32 4.25 -0.60
N ASP A 52 12.41 3.73 -1.44
CA ASP A 52 11.52 4.56 -2.23
C ASP A 52 10.63 5.40 -1.30
N ASP A 53 10.63 6.71 -1.53
CA ASP A 53 9.71 7.64 -0.87
C ASP A 53 8.34 7.50 -1.53
N THR A 54 7.60 6.48 -1.11
CA THR A 54 6.28 6.20 -1.67
C THR A 54 5.29 7.32 -1.35
N TYR A 55 5.54 8.18 -0.38
CA TYR A 55 4.64 9.27 -0.06
C TYR A 55 4.67 10.35 -1.14
N ARG A 56 5.87 10.69 -1.64
CA ARG A 56 6.05 11.69 -2.70
C ARG A 56 5.94 11.13 -4.11
N PHE A 57 6.22 9.84 -4.29
CA PHE A 57 6.26 9.20 -5.61
C PHE A 57 5.34 7.98 -5.70
N ASP A 58 4.83 7.70 -6.91
CA ASP A 58 4.07 6.49 -7.15
C ASP A 58 4.95 5.25 -6.91
N ARG A 59 4.32 4.17 -6.41
CA ARG A 59 5.05 2.93 -6.12
C ARG A 59 5.67 2.37 -7.39
N ALA A 60 6.86 1.79 -7.26
CA ALA A 60 7.49 1.12 -8.37
C ALA A 60 6.60 -0.02 -8.90
N VAL A 61 6.45 -0.05 -10.23
CA VAL A 61 5.72 -1.08 -10.96
C VAL A 61 6.67 -1.79 -11.91
N GLY A 62 6.53 -3.10 -12.03
CA GLY A 62 7.28 -3.90 -13.00
C GLY A 62 6.79 -3.68 -14.44
N PRO A 63 7.45 -4.30 -15.45
CA PRO A 63 7.06 -4.17 -16.86
C PRO A 63 5.61 -4.56 -17.19
N GLY A 64 5.03 -5.47 -16.39
CA GLY A 64 3.63 -5.89 -16.52
C GLY A 64 2.62 -5.02 -15.75
N GLY A 65 3.04 -3.88 -15.20
CA GLY A 65 2.18 -3.01 -14.37
C GLY A 65 1.94 -3.51 -12.94
N ASN A 66 2.51 -4.66 -12.57
CA ASN A 66 2.35 -5.22 -11.24
C ASN A 66 3.25 -4.49 -10.21
N ASP A 67 2.70 -4.25 -9.02
CA ASP A 67 3.42 -3.69 -7.88
C ASP A 67 4.62 -4.58 -7.48
N VAL A 68 5.80 -3.98 -7.34
CA VAL A 68 7.06 -4.72 -7.11
C VAL A 68 7.06 -5.49 -5.80
N TYR A 69 6.38 -4.99 -4.76
CA TYR A 69 6.31 -5.63 -3.45
C TYR A 69 5.41 -6.86 -3.49
N SER A 70 4.30 -6.80 -4.23
CA SER A 70 3.40 -7.92 -4.47
C SER A 70 4.09 -9.06 -5.21
N VAL A 71 4.87 -8.72 -6.25
CA VAL A 71 5.67 -9.70 -7.00
C VAL A 71 6.76 -10.31 -6.12
N ALA A 72 7.45 -9.50 -5.30
CA ALA A 72 8.47 -9.99 -4.38
C ALA A 72 7.86 -10.95 -3.34
N LEU A 73 6.73 -10.58 -2.74
CA LEU A 73 6.02 -11.43 -1.77
C LEU A 73 5.62 -12.77 -2.39
N TRP A 74 5.04 -12.77 -3.59
CA TRP A 74 4.67 -14.00 -4.29
C TRP A 74 5.89 -14.91 -4.55
N LYS A 75 7.03 -14.35 -4.97
CA LYS A 75 8.26 -15.13 -5.18
C LYS A 75 8.78 -15.71 -3.85
N LEU A 76 8.74 -14.94 -2.77
CA LEU A 76 9.14 -15.40 -1.44
C LEU A 76 8.22 -16.50 -0.91
N ASP A 77 6.91 -16.36 -1.07
CA ASP A 77 5.93 -17.39 -0.70
C ASP A 77 6.17 -18.69 -1.49
N ARG A 78 6.47 -18.58 -2.78
CA ARG A 78 6.85 -19.73 -3.61
C ARG A 78 8.14 -20.41 -3.13
N LEU A 79 9.17 -19.64 -2.79
CA LEU A 79 10.43 -20.18 -2.26
C LEU A 79 10.22 -20.87 -0.91
N ALA A 80 9.42 -20.29 -0.01
CA ALA A 80 9.05 -20.92 1.25
C ALA A 80 8.31 -22.25 1.02
N ALA A 81 7.33 -22.26 0.10
CA ALA A 81 6.57 -23.45 -0.24
C ALA A 81 7.42 -24.57 -0.86
N GLN A 82 8.41 -24.23 -1.69
CA GLN A 82 9.34 -25.21 -2.25
C GLN A 82 10.23 -25.86 -1.19
N ARG A 83 10.57 -25.11 -0.15
CA ARG A 83 11.38 -25.62 0.97
C ARG A 83 10.55 -26.49 1.91
N ALA A 84 9.28 -26.13 2.13
CA ALA A 84 8.28 -26.89 2.89
C ALA A 84 8.77 -27.38 4.27
N ARG A 85 9.65 -26.62 4.94
CA ARG A 85 10.22 -26.97 6.24
C ARG A 85 9.33 -26.52 7.39
N ALA A 86 9.21 -27.35 8.41
CA ALA A 86 8.64 -26.94 9.68
C ALA A 86 9.52 -25.84 10.32
N GLU A 87 8.92 -24.96 11.11
CA GLU A 87 9.63 -23.83 11.74
C GLU A 87 10.79 -24.29 12.64
N SER A 88 10.62 -25.42 13.34
CA SER A 88 11.69 -26.05 14.13
C SER A 88 12.90 -26.52 13.31
N GLU A 89 12.77 -26.62 11.99
CA GLU A 89 13.79 -27.09 11.06
C GLU A 89 14.31 -25.98 10.14
N TRP A 90 13.91 -24.73 10.39
CA TRP A 90 14.31 -23.58 9.60
C TRP A 90 15.81 -23.37 9.66
N GLN A 91 16.36 -23.09 8.48
CA GLN A 91 17.76 -22.73 8.28
C GLN A 91 17.87 -21.23 8.00
N ASN A 92 19.11 -20.72 7.91
CA ASN A 92 19.37 -19.31 7.62
C ASN A 92 18.60 -18.78 6.40
N ALA A 93 18.44 -19.57 5.34
CA ALA A 93 17.67 -19.17 4.17
C ALA A 93 16.17 -18.98 4.47
N ASP A 94 15.58 -19.79 5.34
CA ASP A 94 14.18 -19.68 5.75
C ASP A 94 13.96 -18.39 6.56
N TYR A 95 14.87 -18.04 7.47
CA TYR A 95 14.82 -16.77 8.21
C TYR A 95 15.00 -15.55 7.29
N VAL A 96 15.86 -15.63 6.28
CA VAL A 96 16.02 -14.57 5.26
C VAL A 96 14.72 -14.41 4.47
N ILE A 97 14.10 -15.51 4.04
CA ILE A 97 12.81 -15.49 3.35
C ILE A 97 11.77 -14.82 4.24
N GLU A 98 11.62 -15.26 5.49
CA GLU A 98 10.59 -14.75 6.41
C GLU A 98 10.80 -13.26 6.74
N PHE A 99 12.04 -12.83 6.96
CA PHE A 99 12.35 -11.42 7.18
C PHE A 99 12.06 -10.55 5.94
N ALA A 100 12.39 -11.06 4.74
CA ALA A 100 12.07 -10.38 3.49
C ALA A 100 10.55 -10.32 3.23
N ARG A 101 9.79 -11.36 3.62
CA ARG A 101 8.32 -11.36 3.58
C ARG A 101 7.78 -10.26 4.48
N GLY A 102 8.29 -10.12 5.70
CA GLY A 102 7.95 -9.02 6.61
C GLY A 102 8.09 -7.65 5.96
N LYS A 103 9.22 -7.39 5.29
CA LYS A 103 9.46 -6.13 4.56
C LYS A 103 8.50 -5.89 3.40
N ALA A 104 8.20 -6.93 2.61
CA ALA A 104 7.24 -6.81 1.52
C ALA A 104 5.83 -6.56 2.06
N LEU A 105 5.41 -7.28 3.11
CA LEU A 105 4.12 -7.13 3.77
C LEU A 105 3.94 -5.73 4.38
N GLU A 106 4.99 -5.17 4.99
CA GLU A 106 5.04 -3.79 5.50
C GLU A 106 4.71 -2.78 4.38
N ARG A 107 5.35 -2.90 3.22
CA ARG A 107 5.11 -2.02 2.06
C ARG A 107 3.71 -2.21 1.45
N LEU A 108 3.14 -3.41 1.59
CA LEU A 108 1.77 -3.73 1.21
C LEU A 108 0.73 -3.36 2.29
N ARG A 109 1.14 -2.71 3.39
CA ARG A 109 0.27 -2.29 4.51
C ARG A 109 -0.43 -3.47 5.20
N ARG A 110 0.12 -4.67 5.08
CA ARG A 110 -0.34 -5.89 5.77
C ARG A 110 0.36 -6.00 7.11
N TYR A 111 0.19 -4.99 7.97
CA TYR A 111 1.01 -4.81 9.17
C TYR A 111 0.93 -5.97 10.17
N GLN A 112 -0.27 -6.55 10.35
CA GLN A 112 -0.44 -7.73 11.21
C GLN A 112 0.37 -8.94 10.70
N ASP A 113 0.42 -9.14 9.38
CA ASP A 113 1.19 -10.22 8.78
C ASP A 113 2.70 -9.94 8.86
N ALA A 114 3.09 -8.70 8.64
CA ALA A 114 4.48 -8.26 8.78
C ALA A 114 4.99 -8.43 10.23
N ALA A 115 4.19 -8.04 11.22
CA ALA A 115 4.51 -8.25 12.64
C ALA A 115 4.72 -9.73 12.95
N ARG A 116 3.82 -10.62 12.48
CA ARG A 116 4.00 -12.07 12.66
C ARG A 116 5.28 -12.60 12.03
N ALA A 117 5.61 -12.13 10.82
CA ALA A 117 6.85 -12.53 10.16
C ALA A 117 8.09 -12.08 10.94
N TYR A 118 8.11 -10.83 11.42
CA TYR A 118 9.22 -10.32 12.24
C TYR A 118 9.31 -11.02 13.61
N SER A 119 8.19 -11.37 14.25
CA SER A 119 8.19 -12.12 15.52
C SER A 119 8.87 -13.47 15.39
N ARG A 120 8.55 -14.24 14.35
CA ARG A 120 9.19 -15.54 14.08
C ARG A 120 10.71 -15.42 13.89
N VAL A 121 11.16 -14.38 13.18
CA VAL A 121 12.59 -14.15 12.96
C VAL A 121 13.30 -13.67 14.23
N LYS A 122 12.62 -12.86 15.06
CA LYS A 122 13.11 -12.42 16.37
C LYS A 122 13.29 -13.60 17.32
N GLU A 123 12.32 -14.49 17.39
CA GLU A 123 12.30 -15.63 18.33
C GLU A 123 13.29 -16.75 17.97
N SER A 124 13.81 -16.74 16.75
CA SER A 124 14.65 -17.84 16.26
C SER A 124 16.12 -17.82 16.70
N GLY A 125 16.60 -16.72 17.29
CA GLY A 125 18.02 -16.52 17.60
C GLY A 125 18.91 -16.39 16.36
N SER A 126 18.34 -16.13 15.18
CA SER A 126 19.09 -15.91 13.94
C SER A 126 19.85 -14.57 13.98
N LEU A 127 20.82 -14.40 13.07
CA LEU A 127 21.55 -13.12 12.88
C LEU A 127 20.64 -11.95 12.48
N LEU A 128 19.40 -12.24 12.04
CA LEU A 128 18.40 -11.22 11.71
C LEU A 128 17.48 -10.89 12.88
N GLY A 129 17.65 -11.54 14.04
CA GLY A 129 16.75 -11.41 15.19
C GLY A 129 16.68 -9.98 15.72
N ASP A 130 17.81 -9.31 15.89
CA ASP A 130 17.86 -7.91 16.38
C ASP A 130 17.20 -6.95 15.38
N ALA A 131 17.51 -7.10 14.08
CA ALA A 131 16.90 -6.29 13.04
C ALA A 131 15.38 -6.55 12.91
N ALA A 132 14.93 -7.76 13.18
CA ALA A 132 13.51 -8.11 13.24
C ALA A 132 12.84 -7.52 14.49
N ALA A 133 13.52 -7.52 15.64
CA ALA A 133 13.01 -6.91 16.87
C ALA A 133 12.80 -5.41 16.72
N GLU A 134 13.77 -4.69 16.13
CA GLU A 134 13.66 -3.25 15.85
C GLU A 134 12.48 -2.94 14.91
N ARG A 135 12.31 -3.75 13.86
CA ARG A 135 11.19 -3.60 12.91
C ARG A 135 9.86 -3.91 13.56
N LEU A 136 9.79 -4.96 14.37
CA LEU A 136 8.58 -5.42 15.04
C LEU A 136 7.99 -4.31 15.92
N GLU A 137 8.81 -3.59 16.68
CA GLU A 137 8.33 -2.53 17.59
C GLU A 137 7.49 -1.46 16.87
N SER A 138 7.95 -0.99 15.70
CA SER A 138 7.20 -0.01 14.92
C SER A 138 5.96 -0.62 14.25
N ILE A 139 6.09 -1.83 13.72
CA ILE A 139 5.02 -2.47 12.94
C ILE A 139 3.86 -2.98 13.81
N GLU A 140 4.11 -3.36 15.06
CA GLU A 140 3.03 -3.66 16.02
C GLU A 140 2.17 -2.43 16.30
N LYS A 141 2.78 -1.24 16.42
CA LYS A 141 2.05 0.03 16.58
C LYS A 141 1.21 0.31 15.34
N PHE A 142 1.74 0.09 14.14
CA PHE A 142 1.01 0.28 12.88
C PHE A 142 -0.16 -0.72 12.75
N ALA A 143 0.05 -1.97 13.15
CA ALA A 143 -0.99 -2.99 13.14
C ALA A 143 -2.13 -2.64 14.11
N ALA A 144 -1.81 -2.20 15.33
CA ALA A 144 -2.79 -1.75 16.30
C ALA A 144 -3.56 -0.51 15.82
N ALA A 145 -2.87 0.44 15.17
CA ALA A 145 -3.47 1.64 14.59
C ALA A 145 -4.39 1.33 13.39
N SER A 146 -4.09 0.25 12.65
CA SER A 146 -4.85 -0.19 11.46
C SER A 146 -6.01 -1.13 11.79
N ALA A 147 -6.20 -1.51 13.05
CA ALA A 147 -7.21 -2.48 13.42
C ALA A 147 -8.63 -1.97 13.05
N ALA A 148 -9.39 -2.85 12.39
CA ALA A 148 -10.78 -2.59 12.06
C ALA A 148 -11.61 -2.31 13.33
N PRO A 149 -12.70 -1.54 13.23
CA PRO A 149 -13.61 -1.37 14.36
C PRO A 149 -14.21 -2.73 14.76
N GLU A 150 -14.32 -2.97 16.07
CA GLU A 150 -14.82 -4.24 16.61
C GLU A 150 -16.30 -4.50 16.27
N ARG A 151 -17.06 -3.41 16.07
CA ARG A 151 -18.46 -3.44 15.70
C ARG A 151 -18.77 -2.38 14.65
N PRO A 152 -19.85 -2.54 13.87
CA PRO A 152 -20.36 -1.46 13.04
C PRO A 152 -20.68 -0.20 13.85
N PHE A 153 -20.48 0.96 13.23
CA PHE A 153 -20.84 2.25 13.82
C PHE A 153 -22.36 2.41 13.85
N ALA A 154 -22.89 2.94 14.94
CA ALA A 154 -24.31 3.21 15.11
C ALA A 154 -24.75 4.51 14.42
N SER A 155 -23.83 5.45 14.20
CA SER A 155 -24.10 6.72 13.51
C SER A 155 -22.86 7.28 12.80
N ALA A 156 -23.06 8.29 11.94
CA ALA A 156 -21.99 9.00 11.27
C ALA A 156 -21.09 9.78 12.25
N GLU A 157 -21.65 10.25 13.37
CA GLU A 157 -20.90 10.92 14.44
C GLU A 157 -19.96 9.95 15.17
N GLU A 158 -20.42 8.73 15.43
CA GLU A 158 -19.57 7.68 16.01
C GLU A 158 -18.42 7.32 15.07
N GLU A 159 -18.71 7.17 13.78
CA GLU A 159 -17.70 6.93 12.74
C GLU A 159 -16.67 8.07 12.70
N LEU A 160 -17.12 9.33 12.72
CA LEU A 160 -16.23 10.50 12.69
C LEU A 160 -15.33 10.57 13.94
N LEU A 161 -15.88 10.30 15.12
CA LEU A 161 -15.09 10.22 16.37
C LEU A 161 -14.02 9.13 16.30
N PHE A 162 -14.36 7.96 15.74
CA PHE A 162 -13.40 6.89 15.52
C PHE A 162 -12.29 7.32 14.55
N VAL A 163 -12.64 7.94 13.43
CA VAL A 163 -11.70 8.48 12.44
C VAL A 163 -10.77 9.51 13.07
N GLU A 164 -11.28 10.45 13.88
CA GLU A 164 -10.46 11.46 14.55
C GLU A 164 -9.50 10.84 15.58
N GLY A 165 -9.96 9.84 16.34
CA GLY A 165 -9.11 9.08 17.24
C GLY A 165 -7.98 8.34 16.51
N ARG A 166 -8.29 7.68 15.39
CA ARG A 166 -7.29 7.00 14.55
C ARG A 166 -6.32 7.97 13.91
N LEU A 167 -6.81 9.10 13.41
CA LEU A 167 -5.98 10.14 12.83
C LEU A 167 -4.98 10.70 13.85
N ALA A 168 -5.39 10.92 15.10
CA ALA A 168 -4.49 11.37 16.16
C ALA A 168 -3.36 10.36 16.42
N VAL A 169 -3.68 9.06 16.45
CA VAL A 169 -2.68 7.98 16.58
C VAL A 169 -1.70 8.00 15.41
N TRP A 170 -2.19 8.06 14.16
CA TRP A 170 -1.33 8.07 12.99
C TRP A 170 -0.45 9.30 12.87
N ARG A 171 -0.95 10.47 13.28
CA ARG A 171 -0.13 11.70 13.35
C ARG A 171 1.00 11.54 14.37
N SER A 172 0.73 10.97 15.54
CA SER A 172 1.78 10.65 16.53
C SER A 172 2.81 9.69 15.94
N LEU A 173 2.35 8.58 15.35
CA LEU A 173 3.25 7.58 14.76
C LEU A 173 4.11 8.19 13.66
N SER A 174 3.55 9.06 12.80
CA SER A 174 4.31 9.74 11.76
C SER A 174 5.42 10.65 12.31
N LEU A 175 5.27 11.19 13.51
CA LEU A 175 6.32 11.94 14.18
C LEU A 175 7.38 11.00 14.77
N ASP A 176 6.93 9.91 15.41
CA ASP A 176 7.81 8.93 16.05
C ASP A 176 8.75 8.25 15.04
N VAL A 177 8.25 7.98 13.83
CA VAL A 177 9.03 7.30 12.78
C VAL A 177 9.71 8.25 11.80
N ARG A 178 9.76 9.56 12.07
CA ARG A 178 10.40 10.54 11.17
C ARG A 178 11.89 10.21 10.98
N GLY A 179 12.36 10.33 9.74
CA GLY A 179 13.73 10.00 9.33
C GLY A 179 14.00 8.49 9.20
N THR A 180 13.01 7.64 9.51
CA THR A 180 13.13 6.19 9.35
C THR A 180 12.56 5.72 8.00
N PRO A 181 12.91 4.51 7.53
CA PRO A 181 12.30 3.94 6.32
C PRO A 181 10.77 3.79 6.35
N GLN A 182 10.15 3.86 7.54
CA GLN A 182 8.72 3.75 7.78
C GLN A 182 7.99 5.09 7.65
N GLU A 183 8.69 6.23 7.64
CA GLU A 183 8.08 7.56 7.56
C GLU A 183 7.08 7.69 6.39
N PRO A 184 7.41 7.29 5.15
CA PRO A 184 6.46 7.42 4.04
C PRO A 184 5.16 6.65 4.29
N LEU A 185 5.23 5.48 4.91
CA LEU A 185 4.04 4.67 5.21
C LEU A 185 3.16 5.34 6.26
N ALA A 186 3.74 5.84 7.36
CA ALA A 186 2.98 6.53 8.40
C ALA A 186 2.32 7.81 7.88
N ARG A 187 3.02 8.57 7.03
CA ARG A 187 2.48 9.79 6.39
C ARG A 187 1.31 9.45 5.46
N GLU A 188 1.45 8.41 4.63
CA GLU A 188 0.36 7.98 3.74
C GLU A 188 -0.86 7.46 4.53
N GLU A 189 -0.65 6.77 5.65
CA GLU A 189 -1.75 6.32 6.53
C GLU A 189 -2.45 7.52 7.18
N ALA A 190 -1.70 8.44 7.78
CA ALA A 190 -2.26 9.66 8.37
C ALA A 190 -3.08 10.44 7.34
N GLU A 191 -2.53 10.66 6.14
CA GLU A 191 -3.23 11.31 5.02
C GLU A 191 -4.53 10.59 4.64
N SER A 192 -4.52 9.24 4.60
CA SER A 192 -5.71 8.46 4.27
C SER A 192 -6.83 8.65 5.31
N TRP A 193 -6.48 8.73 6.61
CA TRP A 193 -7.44 9.04 7.67
C TRP A 193 -7.92 10.49 7.63
N GLU A 194 -7.10 11.44 7.20
CA GLU A 194 -7.54 12.83 6.96
C GLU A 194 -8.55 12.92 5.82
N VAL A 195 -8.34 12.16 4.73
CA VAL A 195 -9.32 12.05 3.64
C VAL A 195 -10.64 11.47 4.15
N LEU A 196 -10.60 10.38 4.93
CA LEU A 196 -11.80 9.80 5.54
C LEU A 196 -12.54 10.80 6.44
N ARG A 197 -11.82 11.68 7.14
CA ARG A 197 -12.40 12.75 7.95
C ARG A 197 -13.15 13.76 7.08
N VAL A 198 -12.56 14.19 5.97
CA VAL A 198 -13.22 15.09 5.01
C VAL A 198 -14.51 14.45 4.47
N ASP A 199 -14.43 13.18 4.05
CA ASP A 199 -15.58 12.45 3.52
C ASP A 199 -16.68 12.22 4.56
N GLY A 200 -16.30 11.92 5.81
CA GLY A 200 -17.24 11.78 6.92
C GLY A 200 -17.98 13.08 7.22
N LEU A 201 -17.27 14.22 7.23
CA LEU A 201 -17.87 15.54 7.44
C LEU A 201 -18.83 15.92 6.30
N GLU A 202 -18.46 15.64 5.05
CA GLU A 202 -19.33 15.89 3.89
C GLU A 202 -20.62 15.04 3.97
N ARG A 203 -20.50 13.73 4.26
CA ARG A 203 -21.64 12.82 4.43
C ARG A 203 -22.57 13.25 5.56
N ALA A 204 -22.02 13.75 6.65
CA ALA A 204 -22.79 14.32 7.77
C ALA A 204 -23.45 15.67 7.44
N GLY A 205 -23.30 16.19 6.21
CA GLY A 205 -23.85 17.47 5.78
C GLY A 205 -23.09 18.69 6.31
N ARG A 206 -21.95 18.49 6.99
CA ARG A 206 -21.11 19.52 7.63
C ARG A 206 -20.12 20.11 6.63
N LEU A 207 -20.64 20.66 5.54
CA LEU A 207 -19.81 21.05 4.39
C LEU A 207 -18.77 22.12 4.69
N VAL A 208 -19.07 23.09 5.57
CA VAL A 208 -18.11 24.11 6.01
C VAL A 208 -16.93 23.46 6.75
N ASP A 209 -17.21 22.50 7.62
CA ASP A 209 -16.17 21.76 8.35
C ASP A 209 -15.36 20.87 7.40
N ALA A 210 -16.01 20.25 6.40
CA ALA A 210 -15.34 19.45 5.37
C ALA A 210 -14.36 20.31 4.54
N ILE A 211 -14.78 21.51 4.12
CA ILE A 211 -13.90 22.48 3.44
C ILE A 211 -12.71 22.84 4.32
N GLY A 212 -12.96 23.18 5.60
CA GLY A 212 -11.90 23.49 6.56
C GLY A 212 -10.91 22.34 6.72
N ALA A 213 -11.41 21.12 6.89
CA ALA A 213 -10.60 19.92 7.00
C ALA A 213 -9.78 19.64 5.73
N CYS A 214 -10.36 19.84 4.54
CA CYS A 214 -9.67 19.64 3.27
C CYS A 214 -8.56 20.69 3.04
N ARG A 215 -8.77 21.95 3.46
CA ARG A 215 -7.70 22.97 3.46
C ARG A 215 -6.53 22.55 4.35
N THR A 216 -6.80 22.09 5.58
CA THR A 216 -5.75 21.59 6.48
C THR A 216 -5.01 20.39 5.90
N LEU A 217 -5.73 19.46 5.25
CA LEU A 217 -5.14 18.33 4.52
C LEU A 217 -4.16 18.82 3.46
N ILE A 218 -4.56 19.76 2.61
CA ILE A 218 -3.72 20.35 1.54
C ILE A 218 -2.49 21.05 2.14
N GLU A 219 -2.66 21.82 3.21
CA GLU A 219 -1.57 22.52 3.89
C GLU A 219 -0.55 21.57 4.50
N THR A 220 -1.03 20.48 5.12
CA THR A 220 -0.18 19.48 5.79
C THR A 220 0.53 18.58 4.78
N HIS A 221 -0.13 18.25 3.66
CA HIS A 221 0.30 17.23 2.71
C HIS A 221 0.78 17.78 1.36
N ARG A 222 1.41 18.96 1.34
CA ARG A 222 1.92 19.62 0.11
C ARG A 222 2.86 18.78 -0.74
N GLU A 223 3.62 17.90 -0.09
CA GLU A 223 4.58 17.03 -0.78
C GLU A 223 3.97 15.70 -1.25
N SER A 224 2.69 15.44 -0.93
CA SER A 224 2.04 14.18 -1.29
C SER A 224 1.91 14.05 -2.80
N LYS A 225 2.13 12.85 -3.32
CA LYS A 225 1.78 12.48 -4.71
C LYS A 225 0.30 12.64 -5.05
N LEU A 226 -0.56 12.83 -4.04
CA LEU A 226 -2.01 13.03 -4.14
C LEU A 226 -2.42 14.50 -4.00
N PHE A 227 -1.48 15.43 -3.82
CA PHE A 227 -1.77 16.86 -3.63
C PHE A 227 -2.76 17.43 -4.66
N GLY A 228 -2.54 17.17 -5.96
CA GLY A 228 -3.47 17.60 -7.01
C GLY A 228 -4.87 17.01 -6.88
N LYS A 229 -5.02 15.77 -6.38
CA LYS A 229 -6.34 15.17 -6.11
C LYS A 229 -7.05 15.85 -4.93
N HIS A 230 -6.30 16.28 -3.91
CA HIS A 230 -6.89 17.02 -2.78
C HIS A 230 -7.39 18.39 -3.21
N LEU A 231 -6.68 19.06 -4.12
CA LEU A 231 -7.15 20.31 -4.72
C LEU A 231 -8.42 20.13 -5.53
N LEU A 232 -8.49 19.07 -6.35
CA LEU A 232 -9.72 18.68 -7.05
C LEU A 232 -10.87 18.46 -6.05
N ARG A 233 -10.63 17.73 -4.96
CA ARG A 233 -11.62 17.49 -3.91
C ARG A 233 -12.07 18.78 -3.23
N LEU A 234 -11.15 19.71 -2.96
CA LEU A 234 -11.49 21.02 -2.39
C LEU A 234 -12.38 21.82 -3.34
N GLY A 235 -12.07 21.81 -4.64
CA GLY A 235 -12.91 22.42 -5.68
C GLY A 235 -14.33 21.83 -5.70
N ASP A 236 -14.46 20.51 -5.56
CA ASP A 236 -15.77 19.85 -5.49
C ASP A 236 -16.57 20.33 -4.28
N LEU A 237 -15.95 20.43 -3.10
CA LEU A 237 -16.63 20.87 -1.89
C LEU A 237 -17.16 22.31 -2.01
N TYR A 238 -16.42 23.20 -2.66
CA TYR A 238 -16.90 24.56 -2.95
C TYR A 238 -18.03 24.58 -3.98
N ALA A 239 -17.89 23.84 -5.08
CA ALA A 239 -18.93 23.73 -6.09
C ALA A 239 -20.23 23.15 -5.48
N ASP A 240 -20.09 22.17 -4.59
CA ASP A 240 -21.19 21.61 -3.81
C ASP A 240 -21.85 22.63 -2.88
N ALA A 241 -21.06 23.48 -2.23
CA ALA A 241 -21.56 24.54 -1.38
C ALA A 241 -22.34 25.58 -2.20
N ALA A 242 -21.81 26.02 -3.34
CA ALA A 242 -22.48 26.95 -4.25
C ALA A 242 -23.80 26.36 -4.77
N ARG A 243 -23.81 25.07 -5.14
CA ARG A 243 -25.02 24.36 -5.56
C ARG A 243 -26.08 24.35 -4.46
N ARG A 244 -25.69 24.11 -3.20
CA ARG A 244 -26.63 24.08 -2.06
C ARG A 244 -27.28 25.44 -1.81
N GLU A 245 -26.54 26.54 -1.93
CA GLU A 245 -27.10 27.90 -1.85
C GLU A 245 -28.16 28.12 -2.95
N ARG A 246 -27.84 27.76 -4.20
CA ARG A 246 -28.78 27.84 -5.32
C ARG A 246 -30.04 26.99 -5.10
N VAL A 247 -29.89 25.75 -4.63
CA VAL A 247 -31.02 24.85 -4.40
C VAL A 247 -31.93 25.39 -3.30
N ARG A 248 -31.38 25.94 -2.21
CA ARG A 248 -32.17 26.57 -1.14
C ARG A 248 -32.96 27.76 -1.66
N ALA A 249 -32.33 28.60 -2.49
CA ALA A 249 -32.99 29.73 -3.13
C ALA A 249 -34.14 29.29 -4.05
N ARG A 250 -33.89 28.30 -4.92
CA ARG A 250 -34.91 27.74 -5.83
C ARG A 250 -36.07 27.11 -5.06
N ALA A 251 -35.78 26.44 -3.94
CA ALA A 251 -36.79 25.87 -3.06
C ALA A 251 -37.52 26.92 -2.20
N ARG A 252 -37.19 28.21 -2.34
CA ARG A 252 -37.74 29.32 -1.53
C ARG A 252 -37.53 29.14 -0.02
N ILE A 253 -36.47 28.43 0.36
CA ILE A 253 -36.07 28.22 1.76
C ILE A 253 -35.35 29.46 2.29
N ALA A 254 -34.55 30.12 1.44
CA ALA A 254 -33.84 31.36 1.75
C ALA A 254 -33.70 32.18 0.45
N ASN A 255 -33.37 33.47 0.55
CA ASN A 255 -32.96 34.24 -0.64
C ASN A 255 -31.55 33.81 -1.07
N LEU A 256 -31.26 33.90 -2.37
CA LEU A 256 -29.90 33.65 -2.85
C LEU A 256 -28.98 34.78 -2.38
N ASP A 257 -27.98 34.42 -1.59
CA ASP A 257 -26.83 35.28 -1.31
C ASP A 257 -25.87 35.18 -2.50
N VAL A 258 -25.98 36.14 -3.42
CA VAL A 258 -25.21 36.16 -4.68
C VAL A 258 -23.72 36.33 -4.41
N GLU A 259 -23.34 37.16 -3.44
CA GLU A 259 -21.94 37.38 -3.08
C GLU A 259 -21.29 36.11 -2.55
N ARG A 260 -21.99 35.40 -1.65
CA ARG A 260 -21.52 34.12 -1.14
C ARG A 260 -21.45 33.06 -2.24
N TYR A 261 -22.46 33.00 -3.11
CA TYR A 261 -22.49 32.06 -4.24
C TYR A 261 -21.29 32.27 -5.18
N ASP A 262 -21.07 33.52 -5.62
CA ASP A 262 -19.96 33.86 -6.52
C ASP A 262 -18.60 33.59 -5.84
N SER A 263 -18.45 33.94 -4.56
CA SER A 263 -17.21 33.63 -3.81
C SER A 263 -16.90 32.15 -3.73
N LEU A 264 -17.92 31.29 -3.58
CA LEU A 264 -17.74 29.84 -3.58
C LEU A 264 -17.32 29.31 -4.96
N LEU A 265 -17.89 29.86 -6.03
CA LEU A 265 -17.49 29.49 -7.39
C LEU A 265 -16.05 29.90 -7.69
N ASP A 266 -15.65 31.12 -7.33
CA ASP A 266 -14.28 31.62 -7.53
C ASP A 266 -13.26 30.73 -6.78
N GLN A 267 -13.60 30.30 -5.57
CA GLN A 267 -12.78 29.36 -4.80
C GLN A 267 -12.72 27.97 -5.43
N ALA A 268 -13.82 27.48 -6.03
CA ALA A 268 -13.84 26.23 -6.77
C ALA A 268 -12.94 26.30 -8.01
N PHE A 269 -13.06 27.36 -8.82
CA PHE A 269 -12.21 27.60 -9.99
C PHE A 269 -10.73 27.67 -9.61
N SER A 270 -10.39 28.47 -8.60
CA SER A 270 -9.01 28.60 -8.12
C SER A 270 -8.42 27.24 -7.71
N ALA A 271 -9.19 26.39 -7.04
CA ALA A 271 -8.74 25.06 -6.64
C ALA A 271 -8.51 24.13 -7.85
N TYR A 272 -9.41 24.16 -8.84
CA TYR A 272 -9.25 23.38 -10.06
C TYR A 272 -8.09 23.87 -10.93
N GLU A 273 -7.91 25.18 -11.07
CA GLU A 273 -6.78 25.75 -11.80
C GLU A 273 -5.45 25.31 -11.20
N LEU A 274 -5.31 25.39 -9.87
CA LEU A 274 -4.12 24.93 -9.18
C LEU A 274 -3.90 23.42 -9.34
N ALA A 275 -4.98 22.61 -9.34
CA ALA A 275 -4.87 21.18 -9.66
C ALA A 275 -4.44 20.94 -11.12
N GLY A 276 -4.80 21.84 -12.03
CA GLY A 276 -4.43 21.83 -13.45
C GLY A 276 -2.97 22.17 -13.73
N GLU A 277 -2.23 22.69 -12.75
CA GLU A 277 -0.78 22.91 -12.83
C GLU A 277 0.03 21.62 -12.56
N ASP A 278 -0.62 20.54 -12.11
CA ASP A 278 0.03 19.27 -11.81
C ASP A 278 0.68 18.65 -13.06
N HIS A 279 1.87 18.06 -12.89
CA HIS A 279 2.61 17.38 -13.96
C HIS A 279 1.85 16.18 -14.57
N LYS A 280 0.93 15.55 -13.83
CA LYS A 280 0.16 14.38 -14.26
C LYS A 280 -0.89 14.76 -15.31
N PRO A 281 -0.80 14.29 -16.57
CA PRO A 281 -1.75 14.67 -17.63
C PRO A 281 -3.21 14.30 -17.34
N ALA A 282 -3.44 13.24 -16.58
CA ALA A 282 -4.79 12.83 -16.17
C ALA A 282 -5.46 13.89 -15.28
N LEU A 283 -4.75 14.40 -14.26
CA LEU A 283 -5.27 15.42 -13.34
C LEU A 283 -5.56 16.74 -14.07
N ARG A 284 -4.69 17.15 -15.00
CA ARG A 284 -4.92 18.35 -15.80
C ARG A 284 -6.18 18.28 -16.65
N ARG A 285 -6.43 17.12 -17.29
CA ARG A 285 -7.66 16.90 -18.05
C ARG A 285 -8.88 16.93 -17.14
N GLU A 286 -8.80 16.27 -15.99
CA GLU A 286 -9.88 16.23 -15.01
C GLU A 286 -10.23 17.64 -14.47
N ALA A 287 -9.23 18.43 -14.07
CA ALA A 287 -9.39 19.81 -13.66
C ALA A 287 -10.11 20.66 -14.73
N ARG A 288 -9.64 20.57 -15.98
CA ARG A 288 -10.25 21.28 -17.11
C ARG A 288 -11.72 20.89 -17.32
N THR A 289 -12.03 19.60 -17.28
CA THR A 289 -13.42 19.13 -17.42
C THR A 289 -14.31 19.67 -16.30
N ARG A 290 -13.81 19.75 -15.06
CA ARG A 290 -14.56 20.31 -13.93
C ARG A 290 -14.79 21.81 -14.07
N ILE A 291 -13.80 22.56 -14.56
CA ILE A 291 -13.94 23.99 -14.88
C ILE A 291 -15.01 24.20 -15.95
N GLU A 292 -14.93 23.47 -17.06
CA GLU A 292 -15.90 23.55 -18.16
C GLU A 292 -17.32 23.24 -17.67
N ALA A 293 -17.49 22.20 -16.85
CA ALA A 293 -18.78 21.85 -16.26
C ALA A 293 -19.32 22.93 -15.31
N LEU A 294 -18.45 23.53 -14.49
CA LEU A 294 -18.86 24.56 -13.54
C LEU A 294 -19.25 25.87 -14.24
N LEU A 295 -18.55 26.25 -15.31
CA LEU A 295 -18.90 27.41 -16.14
C LEU A 295 -20.29 27.27 -16.76
N ALA A 296 -20.60 26.11 -17.34
CA ALA A 296 -21.91 25.84 -17.94
C ALA A 296 -23.05 26.03 -16.92
N VAL A 297 -22.87 25.53 -15.68
CA VAL A 297 -23.86 25.69 -14.61
C VAL A 297 -23.99 27.16 -14.18
N HIS A 298 -22.90 27.91 -14.15
CA HIS A 298 -22.91 29.33 -13.76
C HIS A 298 -23.63 30.21 -14.78
N GLU A 299 -23.37 29.99 -16.07
CA GLU A 299 -24.02 30.72 -17.17
C GLU A 299 -25.53 30.53 -17.15
N GLU A 300 -26.02 29.30 -16.90
CA GLU A 300 -27.44 29.05 -16.71
C GLU A 300 -28.03 29.89 -15.56
N VAL A 301 -27.32 30.04 -14.45
CA VAL A 301 -27.82 30.79 -13.28
C VAL A 301 -27.92 32.28 -13.60
N LYS A 302 -26.89 32.85 -14.23
CA LYS A 302 -26.91 34.27 -14.63
C LYS A 302 -27.98 34.54 -15.69
N GLY A 303 -28.21 33.60 -16.62
CA GLY A 303 -29.25 33.73 -17.63
C GLY A 303 -30.68 33.73 -17.11
N HIS A 304 -30.95 33.16 -15.92
CA HIS A 304 -32.28 33.13 -15.28
C HIS A 304 -32.49 34.23 -14.23
N ALA A 305 -31.46 35.01 -13.91
CA ALA A 305 -31.51 36.12 -12.96
C ALA A 305 -31.84 37.49 -13.62
N HIS A 306 -31.95 37.51 -14.95
CA HIS A 306 -32.36 38.64 -15.77
C HIS A 306 -33.74 38.40 -16.38
#